data_AF-A0AAW1DMZ0-F1
#
_entry.id   AF-A0AAW1DMZ0-F1
#
_cell.length_a   1.000
_cell.length_b   1.000
_cell.length_c   1.000
_cell.angle_alpha   90.00
_cell.angle_beta   90.00
_cell.angle_gamma   90.00
#
_symmetry.space_group_name_H-M   'P 1'
#
loop_
_entity.id
_entity.type
_entity.pdbx_description
1 polymer ?
#
loop_
_entity_poly.entity_id
_entity_poly.type
_entity_poly.pdbx_seq_one_letter_code
_entity_poly.pdbx_strand_id
1 'polypeptide(L)'
;MITSVLPFSGHIYHQGCIRENIIFTSLYIVQLLVLNVLVIIIKFSVPGLFHRAILLSGSALSSWALVEDPVEFAVRLARHVNCSVPEDLYREHELIVDCLRDVPLADLMAADITAPAFLSAFGPSVDGVVIKTDFHEELWSNLIPEMPSFASQQSMNYDLLFGVVTSESLWKFSSNDIQAGFEGERRDKIIRTYVRNAYTYHLSEIFFTVVNEYTDWERTVLHPINTRDATVAALSDAQFVAPVVATGDLLSKPLHSSSPKTHRSFFYVFDYQTKDGDYPQV
;
A
#
# COMPACT_ATOMS: atom_id res chain seq x y z
N MET A 1 -10.45 -12.05 -11.80
CA MET A 1 -9.20 -12.01 -12.59
C MET A 1 -8.00 -12.32 -11.68
N ILE A 2 -8.02 -13.49 -11.02
CA ILE A 2 -7.01 -13.92 -10.03
C ILE A 2 -6.55 -15.32 -10.44
N THR A 3 -5.70 -15.41 -11.47
CA THR A 3 -5.02 -16.65 -11.88
C THR A 3 -4.03 -16.32 -13.01
N SER A 4 -2.92 -15.67 -12.71
CA SER A 4 -1.84 -15.57 -13.73
C SER A 4 -0.41 -15.46 -13.22
N VAL A 5 -0.13 -15.42 -11.91
CA VAL A 5 1.28 -15.39 -11.44
C VAL A 5 1.89 -16.80 -11.34
N LEU A 6 1.07 -17.82 -11.06
CA LEU A 6 1.56 -19.20 -10.86
C LEU A 6 2.04 -19.98 -12.10
N PRO A 7 1.53 -19.78 -13.35
CA PRO A 7 2.00 -20.61 -14.47
C PRO A 7 3.35 -20.16 -15.05
N PHE A 8 3.89 -18.99 -14.66
CA PHE A 8 5.10 -18.47 -15.31
C PHE A 8 6.37 -19.26 -14.98
N SER A 9 6.55 -19.79 -13.76
CA SER A 9 7.80 -20.50 -13.41
C SER A 9 8.05 -21.74 -14.30
N GLY A 10 6.98 -22.42 -14.75
CA GLY A 10 7.08 -23.62 -15.58
C GLY A 10 7.40 -23.38 -17.06
N HIS A 11 7.14 -22.18 -17.59
CA HIS A 11 7.29 -21.87 -19.02
C HIS A 11 8.50 -20.99 -19.38
N ILE A 12 9.15 -20.39 -18.37
CA ILE A 12 10.34 -19.55 -18.56
C ILE A 12 11.53 -20.32 -19.18
N TYR A 13 11.61 -21.64 -18.99
CA TYR A 13 12.67 -22.49 -19.55
C TYR A 13 12.69 -22.51 -21.09
N HIS A 14 11.51 -22.51 -21.72
CA HIS A 14 11.40 -22.55 -23.18
C HIS A 14 11.85 -21.26 -23.86
N GLN A 15 12.04 -20.19 -23.10
CA GLN A 15 12.46 -18.87 -23.59
C GLN A 15 13.95 -18.57 -23.32
N GLY A 16 14.73 -19.54 -22.85
CA GLY A 16 16.16 -19.36 -22.57
C GLY A 16 16.47 -18.56 -21.30
N CYS A 17 15.49 -18.35 -20.43
CA CYS A 17 15.65 -17.63 -19.17
C CYS A 17 16.12 -18.55 -18.04
N ILE A 18 17.10 -18.10 -17.25
CA ILE A 18 17.68 -18.83 -16.12
C ILE A 18 16.78 -18.66 -14.89
N ARG A 19 16.28 -19.77 -14.34
CA ARG A 19 15.36 -19.81 -13.17
C ARG A 19 15.90 -19.07 -11.94
N GLU A 20 17.21 -19.01 -11.77
CA GLU A 20 17.88 -18.38 -10.63
C GLU A 20 17.92 -16.83 -10.69
N ASN A 21 17.60 -16.23 -11.85
CA ASN A 21 17.71 -14.79 -12.11
C ASN A 21 16.36 -14.08 -12.32
N ILE A 22 15.31 -14.56 -11.66
CA ILE A 22 14.01 -13.88 -11.68
C ILE A 22 14.10 -12.66 -10.75
N ILE A 23 13.95 -11.46 -11.34
CA ILE A 23 13.84 -10.18 -10.64
C ILE A 23 12.40 -9.70 -10.76
N PHE A 24 11.75 -9.42 -9.64
CA PHE A 24 10.44 -8.79 -9.65
C PHE A 24 10.56 -7.28 -9.62
N THR A 25 9.81 -6.60 -10.48
CA THR A 25 9.71 -5.14 -10.53
C THR A 25 8.25 -4.72 -10.54
N SER A 26 7.94 -3.62 -9.87
CA SER A 26 6.57 -3.11 -9.81
C SER A 26 6.61 -1.59 -9.90
N LEU A 27 6.17 -1.02 -11.03
CA LEU A 27 5.98 0.43 -11.23
C LEU A 27 4.47 0.72 -11.36
N TYR A 28 4.04 1.89 -10.88
CA TYR A 28 2.69 2.45 -10.96
C TYR A 28 1.95 2.12 -12.27
N ILE A 29 0.91 1.29 -12.17
CA ILE A 29 -0.37 1.31 -12.94
C ILE A 29 -1.32 0.16 -12.56
N VAL A 30 -0.99 -0.70 -11.59
CA VAL A 30 -2.00 -1.61 -11.01
C VAL A 30 -1.84 -1.62 -9.50
N GLN A 31 -2.65 -0.78 -8.83
CA GLN A 31 -2.87 -0.78 -7.37
C GLN A 31 -3.03 -2.22 -6.84
N LEU A 32 -3.60 -3.14 -7.63
CA LEU A 32 -3.79 -4.56 -7.30
C LEU A 32 -2.56 -5.48 -7.47
N LEU A 33 -1.57 -5.19 -8.33
CA LEU A 33 -0.41 -6.08 -8.54
C LEU A 33 0.71 -5.85 -7.52
N VAL A 34 0.94 -4.58 -7.15
CA VAL A 34 1.89 -4.18 -6.09
C VAL A 34 1.56 -4.90 -4.78
N LEU A 35 0.26 -5.03 -4.54
CA LEU A 35 -0.30 -5.46 -3.27
C LEU A 35 -0.31 -6.96 -3.05
N ASN A 36 -0.75 -7.73 -4.06
CA ASN A 36 -0.74 -9.19 -3.98
C ASN A 36 0.70 -9.73 -3.85
N VAL A 37 1.68 -9.12 -4.53
CA VAL A 37 3.04 -9.63 -4.53
C VAL A 37 3.84 -9.20 -3.31
N LEU A 38 3.57 -8.03 -2.73
CA LEU A 38 4.28 -7.62 -1.51
C LEU A 38 3.81 -8.39 -0.26
N VAL A 39 2.52 -8.71 -0.16
CA VAL A 39 2.01 -9.68 0.81
C VAL A 39 2.69 -11.04 0.61
N ILE A 40 2.89 -11.46 -0.64
CA ILE A 40 3.64 -12.68 -0.96
C ILE A 40 5.11 -12.57 -0.51
N ILE A 41 5.79 -11.44 -0.72
CA ILE A 41 7.19 -11.25 -0.30
C ILE A 41 7.34 -11.24 1.24
N ILE A 42 6.35 -10.72 1.98
CA ILE A 42 6.41 -10.59 3.45
C ILE A 42 5.93 -11.86 4.17
N LYS A 43 5.08 -12.70 3.55
CA LYS A 43 4.58 -13.95 4.19
C LYS A 43 4.72 -15.23 3.36
N PHE A 44 4.50 -15.20 2.04
CA PHE A 44 4.69 -16.36 1.15
C PHE A 44 6.09 -16.37 0.51
N SER A 45 7.13 -16.48 1.34
CA SER A 45 8.36 -17.07 0.82
C SER A 45 8.06 -18.53 0.51
N VAL A 46 7.65 -18.79 -0.73
CA VAL A 46 7.83 -20.10 -1.34
C VAL A 46 9.34 -20.17 -1.58
N PRO A 47 10.10 -20.93 -0.76
CA PRO A 47 11.55 -20.90 -0.85
C PRO A 47 11.96 -21.31 -2.26
N GLY A 48 12.74 -20.45 -2.94
CA GLY A 48 13.27 -20.72 -4.29
C GLY A 48 12.41 -20.24 -5.46
N LEU A 49 11.32 -19.48 -5.26
CA LEU A 49 10.57 -18.88 -6.38
C LEU A 49 11.27 -17.64 -6.96
N PHE A 50 11.85 -16.80 -6.09
CA PHE A 50 12.65 -15.62 -6.44
C PHE A 50 13.68 -15.36 -5.34
N HIS A 51 14.71 -14.57 -5.65
CA HIS A 51 15.81 -14.25 -4.71
C HIS A 51 16.02 -12.75 -4.52
N ARG A 52 15.34 -11.93 -5.34
CA ARG A 52 15.51 -10.47 -5.37
C ARG A 52 14.18 -9.78 -5.57
N ALA A 53 13.97 -8.67 -4.88
CA ALA A 53 12.77 -7.86 -4.97
C ALA A 53 13.12 -6.38 -5.20
N ILE A 54 12.33 -5.71 -6.04
CA ILE A 54 12.40 -4.26 -6.23
C ILE A 54 11.06 -3.63 -5.83
N LEU A 55 11.07 -2.78 -4.80
CA LEU A 55 9.91 -2.03 -4.31
C LEU A 55 10.01 -0.58 -4.79
N LEU A 56 9.09 -0.16 -5.66
CA LEU A 56 9.03 1.21 -6.13
C LEU A 56 7.79 1.85 -5.50
N SER A 57 8.00 2.76 -4.55
CA SER A 57 6.93 3.62 -4.01
C SER A 57 5.73 2.86 -3.44
N GLY A 58 5.95 1.71 -2.82
CA GLY A 58 4.86 0.87 -2.33
C GLY A 58 5.27 -0.08 -1.22
N SER A 59 4.41 -0.14 -0.19
CA SER A 59 4.57 -1.02 0.96
C SER A 59 3.25 -1.71 1.34
N ALA A 60 3.30 -2.92 1.91
CA ALA A 60 2.14 -3.60 2.49
C ALA A 60 1.68 -2.94 3.79
N LEU A 61 2.48 -2.00 4.32
CA LEU A 61 2.21 -1.26 5.55
C LEU A 61 1.49 0.05 5.26
N SER A 62 1.28 0.36 3.99
CA SER A 62 0.56 1.55 3.57
C SER A 62 -0.92 1.40 3.92
N SER A 63 -1.62 2.47 4.29
CA SER A 63 -3.04 2.40 4.65
C SER A 63 -3.94 1.89 3.51
N TRP A 64 -3.58 2.17 2.26
CA TRP A 64 -4.27 1.68 1.07
C TRP A 64 -3.91 0.23 0.70
N ALA A 65 -3.03 -0.42 1.46
CA ALA A 65 -2.55 -1.75 1.18
C ALA A 65 -3.63 -2.82 1.43
N LEU A 66 -4.16 -2.86 2.63
CA LEU A 66 -5.15 -3.85 3.03
C LEU A 66 -6.57 -3.27 2.98
N VAL A 67 -7.52 -4.11 2.60
CA VAL A 67 -8.94 -3.79 2.70
C VAL A 67 -9.43 -4.25 4.07
N GLU A 68 -9.94 -3.31 4.87
CA GLU A 68 -10.47 -3.58 6.22
C GLU A 68 -11.80 -4.35 6.16
N ASP A 69 -12.76 -3.87 5.35
CA ASP A 69 -14.13 -4.42 5.27
C ASP A 69 -14.47 -4.99 3.86
N PRO A 70 -13.80 -6.06 3.41
CA PRO A 70 -13.99 -6.61 2.06
C PRO A 70 -15.43 -7.12 1.82
N VAL A 71 -16.09 -7.61 2.87
CA VAL A 71 -17.46 -8.14 2.79
C VAL A 71 -18.45 -7.02 2.47
N GLU A 72 -18.27 -5.83 3.03
CA GLU A 72 -19.16 -4.71 2.77
C GLU A 72 -19.08 -4.28 1.31
N PHE A 73 -17.87 -4.18 0.74
CA PHE A 73 -17.69 -3.83 -0.67
C PHE A 73 -18.27 -4.91 -1.61
N ALA A 74 -18.13 -6.19 -1.27
CA ALA A 74 -18.73 -7.29 -2.03
C ALA A 74 -20.27 -7.21 -2.03
N VAL A 75 -20.89 -6.91 -0.87
CA VAL A 75 -22.34 -6.74 -0.76
C VAL A 75 -22.82 -5.51 -1.52
N ARG A 76 -22.08 -4.39 -1.47
CA ARG A 76 -22.39 -3.19 -2.25
C ARG A 76 -22.36 -3.48 -3.76
N LEU A 77 -21.36 -4.25 -4.23
CA LEU A 77 -21.29 -4.71 -5.61
C LEU A 77 -22.48 -5.57 -5.99
N ALA A 78 -22.79 -6.58 -5.17
CA ALA A 78 -23.92 -7.48 -5.40
C ALA A 78 -25.24 -6.71 -5.53
N ARG A 79 -25.50 -5.73 -4.67
CA ARG A 79 -26.68 -4.88 -4.76
C ARG A 79 -26.72 -4.04 -6.04
N HIS A 80 -25.57 -3.54 -6.50
CA HIS A 80 -25.49 -2.73 -7.71
C HIS A 80 -25.88 -3.53 -8.96
N VAL A 81 -25.50 -4.80 -9.02
CA VAL A 81 -25.80 -5.69 -10.16
C VAL A 81 -27.05 -6.55 -9.94
N ASN A 82 -27.90 -6.18 -8.98
CA ASN A 82 -29.16 -6.85 -8.64
C ASN A 82 -29.04 -8.33 -8.22
N CYS A 83 -27.91 -8.71 -7.62
CA CYS A 83 -27.79 -10.01 -6.95
C CYS A 83 -28.52 -10.02 -5.61
N SER A 84 -29.13 -11.16 -5.27
CA SER A 84 -29.78 -11.37 -3.98
C SER A 84 -28.76 -11.41 -2.85
N VAL A 85 -28.98 -10.60 -1.81
CA VAL A 85 -28.14 -10.58 -0.60
C VAL A 85 -28.87 -11.34 0.51
N PRO A 86 -28.34 -12.49 0.98
CA PRO A 86 -28.93 -13.25 2.08
C PRO A 86 -28.81 -12.52 3.42
N GLU A 87 -29.67 -12.88 4.38
CA GLU A 87 -29.62 -12.29 5.74
C GLU A 87 -28.39 -12.77 6.53
N ASP A 88 -27.99 -14.04 6.35
CA ASP A 88 -26.80 -14.61 6.99
C ASP A 88 -25.62 -14.69 6.02
N LEU A 89 -24.82 -13.63 5.99
CA LEU A 89 -23.61 -13.54 5.16
C LEU A 89 -22.51 -14.54 5.56
N TYR A 90 -22.53 -15.12 6.76
CA TYR A 90 -21.49 -16.07 7.16
C TYR A 90 -21.71 -17.47 6.60
N ARG A 91 -22.97 -17.85 6.38
CA ARG A 91 -23.35 -19.19 5.90
C ARG A 91 -23.72 -19.23 4.44
N GLU A 92 -24.21 -18.11 3.89
CA GLU A 92 -24.82 -18.05 2.56
C GLU A 92 -24.04 -17.15 1.59
N HIS A 93 -22.78 -16.79 1.90
CA HIS A 93 -21.95 -15.96 1.01
C HIS A 93 -21.77 -16.57 -0.40
N GLU A 94 -21.89 -17.89 -0.54
CA GLU A 94 -21.76 -18.59 -1.83
C GLU A 94 -22.80 -18.12 -2.84
N LEU A 95 -24.03 -17.81 -2.39
CA LEU A 95 -25.12 -17.33 -3.25
C LEU A 95 -24.78 -16.01 -3.94
N ILE A 96 -24.10 -15.10 -3.22
CA ILE A 96 -23.62 -13.84 -3.78
C ILE A 96 -22.56 -14.12 -4.84
N VAL A 97 -21.58 -14.98 -4.52
CA VAL A 97 -20.46 -15.25 -5.42
C VAL A 97 -20.93 -15.93 -6.71
N ASP A 98 -21.88 -16.87 -6.62
CA ASP A 98 -22.43 -17.55 -7.79
C ASP A 98 -23.18 -16.58 -8.70
N CYS A 99 -24.01 -15.70 -8.14
CA CYS A 99 -24.65 -14.65 -8.93
C CYS A 99 -23.62 -13.73 -9.61
N LEU A 100 -22.60 -13.27 -8.87
CA LEU A 100 -21.56 -12.39 -9.41
C LEU A 100 -20.74 -13.05 -10.53
N ARG A 101 -20.60 -14.38 -10.55
CA ARG A 101 -19.92 -15.11 -11.63
C ARG A 101 -20.68 -15.07 -12.95
N ASP A 102 -22.00 -14.98 -12.90
CA ASP A 102 -22.86 -14.95 -14.08
C ASP A 102 -23.06 -13.53 -14.64
N VAL A 103 -22.72 -12.49 -13.87
CA VAL A 103 -22.81 -11.09 -14.30
C VAL A 103 -21.71 -10.76 -15.32
N PRO A 104 -22.03 -10.13 -16.46
CA PRO A 104 -21.03 -9.67 -17.42
C PRO A 104 -20.00 -8.75 -16.78
N LEU A 105 -18.72 -8.92 -17.14
CA LEU A 105 -17.63 -8.12 -16.60
C LEU A 105 -17.85 -6.61 -16.80
N ALA A 106 -18.47 -6.20 -17.91
CA ALA A 106 -18.78 -4.81 -18.19
C ALA A 106 -19.69 -4.19 -17.12
N ASP A 107 -20.69 -4.94 -16.64
CA ASP A 107 -21.62 -4.48 -15.62
C ASP A 107 -20.96 -4.43 -14.23
N LEU A 108 -20.08 -5.40 -13.93
CA LEU A 108 -19.26 -5.38 -12.72
C LEU A 108 -18.32 -4.17 -12.68
N MET A 109 -17.71 -3.82 -13.82
CA MET A 109 -16.81 -2.67 -13.93
C MET A 109 -17.56 -1.32 -13.96
N ALA A 110 -18.82 -1.32 -14.38
CA ALA A 110 -19.68 -0.13 -14.37
C ALA A 110 -20.18 0.23 -12.96
N ALA A 111 -20.08 -0.69 -12.00
CA ALA A 111 -20.54 -0.47 -10.63
C ALA A 111 -19.71 0.62 -9.94
N ASP A 112 -20.38 1.69 -9.51
CA ASP A 112 -19.75 2.80 -8.80
C ASP A 112 -19.52 2.45 -7.33
N ILE A 113 -18.37 1.83 -7.05
CA ILE A 113 -17.96 1.43 -5.70
C ILE A 113 -16.72 2.22 -5.33
N THR A 114 -16.94 3.38 -4.74
CA THR A 114 -15.86 4.25 -4.28
C THR A 114 -15.35 3.81 -2.91
N ALA A 115 -14.03 3.61 -2.82
CA ALA A 115 -13.35 3.46 -1.54
C ALA A 115 -13.39 4.79 -0.75
N PRO A 116 -13.34 4.74 0.59
CA PRO A 116 -13.00 5.91 1.37
C PRO A 116 -11.69 6.53 0.90
N ALA A 117 -11.55 7.85 1.05
CA ALA A 117 -10.34 8.55 0.65
C ALA A 117 -9.10 7.91 1.29
N PHE A 118 -8.03 7.76 0.50
CA PHE A 118 -6.75 7.15 0.89
C PHE A 118 -6.80 5.64 1.16
N LEU A 119 -7.92 4.95 0.93
CA LEU A 119 -8.05 3.50 1.06
C LEU A 119 -8.37 2.83 -0.28
N SER A 120 -8.40 1.51 -0.28
CA SER A 120 -8.75 0.67 -1.43
C SER A 120 -10.09 -0.06 -1.17
N ALA A 121 -10.97 -0.12 -2.17
CA ALA A 121 -12.25 -0.84 -2.06
C ALA A 121 -12.07 -2.34 -2.34
N PHE A 122 -11.20 -2.68 -3.30
CA PHE A 122 -10.88 -4.06 -3.67
C PHE A 122 -9.37 -4.24 -3.66
N GLY A 123 -8.90 -5.24 -2.93
CA GLY A 123 -7.48 -5.48 -2.68
C GLY A 123 -7.32 -6.68 -1.74
N PRO A 124 -6.09 -6.97 -1.29
CA PRO A 124 -5.85 -8.02 -0.31
C PRO A 124 -6.57 -7.73 1.00
N SER A 125 -7.11 -8.78 1.62
CA SER A 125 -7.81 -8.70 2.90
C SER A 125 -7.34 -9.79 3.84
N VAL A 126 -7.52 -9.58 5.13
CA VAL A 126 -7.22 -10.58 6.17
C VAL A 126 -8.24 -11.71 6.08
N ASP A 127 -7.84 -12.85 5.51
CA ASP A 127 -8.70 -14.02 5.25
C ASP A 127 -8.43 -15.20 6.20
N GLY A 128 -7.37 -15.12 7.02
CA GLY A 128 -6.95 -16.20 7.92
C GLY A 128 -6.20 -17.35 7.24
N VAL A 129 -6.08 -17.34 5.91
CA VAL A 129 -5.43 -18.39 5.11
C VAL A 129 -4.16 -17.85 4.45
N VAL A 130 -4.30 -16.81 3.64
CA VAL A 130 -3.21 -16.13 2.95
C VAL A 130 -2.64 -15.00 3.83
N ILE A 131 -3.53 -14.22 4.45
CA ILE A 131 -3.18 -13.14 5.37
C ILE A 131 -3.84 -13.46 6.71
N LYS A 132 -3.02 -13.87 7.67
CA LYS A 132 -3.48 -14.22 9.02
C LYS A 132 -3.90 -12.98 9.80
N THR A 133 -4.77 -13.19 10.77
CA THR A 133 -5.31 -12.13 11.65
C THR A 133 -4.26 -11.50 12.57
N ASP A 134 -3.15 -12.19 12.82
CA ASP A 134 -2.00 -11.71 13.59
C ASP A 134 -1.02 -10.87 12.75
N PHE A 135 -1.27 -10.66 11.45
CA PHE A 135 -0.35 -9.95 10.55
C PHE A 135 0.02 -8.55 11.05
N HIS A 136 -0.95 -7.77 11.52
CA HIS A 136 -0.69 -6.43 12.06
C HIS A 136 0.09 -6.48 13.37
N GLU A 137 -0.27 -7.37 14.30
CA GLU A 137 0.40 -7.52 15.60
C GLU A 137 1.84 -8.00 15.45
N GLU A 138 2.09 -8.98 14.59
CA GLU A 138 3.43 -9.45 14.24
C GLU A 138 4.26 -8.35 13.58
N LEU A 139 3.63 -7.49 12.78
CA LEU A 139 4.33 -6.39 12.15
C LEU A 139 4.69 -5.28 13.16
N TRP A 140 3.73 -4.83 13.96
CA TRP A 140 3.94 -3.78 14.96
C TRP A 140 4.97 -4.19 16.01
N SER A 141 4.95 -5.44 16.44
CA SER A 141 5.96 -5.99 17.37
C SER A 141 7.38 -6.03 16.77
N ASN A 142 7.53 -6.23 15.46
CA ASN A 142 8.83 -6.19 14.80
C ASN A 142 9.33 -4.76 14.50
N LEU A 143 8.42 -3.78 14.46
CA LEU A 143 8.74 -2.36 14.24
C LEU A 143 9.13 -1.62 15.53
N ILE A 144 8.68 -2.07 16.70
CA ILE A 144 9.02 -1.49 18.01
C ILE A 144 10.03 -2.39 18.73
N PRO A 145 11.33 -2.01 18.80
CA PRO A 145 12.39 -2.87 19.35
C PRO A 145 12.26 -3.22 20.85
N GLU A 146 11.39 -2.52 21.59
CA GLU A 146 11.32 -2.57 23.06
C GLU A 146 10.35 -3.61 23.64
N MET A 147 9.57 -4.32 22.79
CA MET A 147 8.62 -5.35 23.23
C MET A 147 8.86 -6.68 22.50
N PRO A 148 9.88 -7.47 22.89
CA PRO A 148 10.14 -8.78 22.30
C PRO A 148 9.18 -9.79 22.92
N SER A 149 7.97 -9.89 22.39
CA SER A 149 7.05 -10.97 22.75
C SER A 149 6.43 -11.49 21.47
N PHE A 150 6.89 -12.67 21.04
CA PHE A 150 6.35 -13.44 19.92
C PHE A 150 6.67 -12.95 18.48
N ALA A 151 7.93 -12.66 18.18
CA ALA A 151 8.34 -12.55 16.77
C ALA A 151 8.36 -13.96 16.12
N SER A 152 7.41 -14.24 15.22
CA SER A 152 7.48 -15.42 14.36
C SER A 152 8.69 -15.26 13.42
N GLN A 153 9.72 -16.05 13.70
CA GLN A 153 11.01 -16.10 13.00
C GLN A 153 10.86 -16.67 11.58
N GLN A 154 10.27 -15.91 10.66
CA GLN A 154 10.44 -16.19 9.22
C GLN A 154 11.32 -15.11 8.60
N SER A 155 12.62 -15.42 8.55
CA SER A 155 13.64 -14.63 7.84
C SER A 155 13.33 -14.61 6.35
N MET A 156 12.91 -13.45 5.84
CA MET A 156 12.79 -13.22 4.40
C MET A 156 14.17 -12.92 3.83
N ASN A 157 14.71 -13.89 3.12
CA ASN A 157 16.08 -13.88 2.58
C ASN A 157 16.06 -13.40 1.12
N TYR A 158 15.94 -12.09 0.90
CA TYR A 158 15.92 -11.49 -0.45
C TYR A 158 16.90 -10.32 -0.55
N ASP A 159 17.65 -10.22 -1.67
CA ASP A 159 18.29 -8.95 -2.02
C ASP A 159 17.18 -7.94 -2.38
N LEU A 160 17.15 -6.80 -1.69
CA LEU A 160 16.09 -5.81 -1.77
C LEU A 160 16.62 -4.51 -2.36
N LEU A 161 15.98 -4.02 -3.42
CA LEU A 161 16.09 -2.61 -3.83
C LEU A 161 14.76 -1.96 -3.53
N PHE A 162 14.73 -0.88 -2.77
CA PHE A 162 13.51 -0.18 -2.45
C PHE A 162 13.72 1.32 -2.54
N GLY A 163 12.67 2.07 -2.82
CA GLY A 163 12.78 3.51 -2.91
C GLY A 163 11.47 4.20 -3.14
N VAL A 164 11.56 5.52 -3.15
CA VAL A 164 10.43 6.44 -3.26
C VAL A 164 10.73 7.53 -4.26
N VAL A 165 9.69 8.18 -4.76
CA VAL A 165 9.78 9.39 -5.57
C VAL A 165 9.51 10.61 -4.69
N THR A 166 9.95 11.79 -5.13
CA THR A 166 9.54 13.03 -4.48
C THR A 166 8.06 13.32 -4.75
N SER A 167 7.34 13.79 -3.72
CA SER A 167 5.91 14.14 -3.81
C SER A 167 4.98 13.01 -4.28
N GLU A 168 5.11 11.81 -3.68
CA GLU A 168 4.30 10.61 -3.97
C GLU A 168 2.79 10.87 -4.02
N SER A 169 2.27 11.77 -3.18
CA SER A 169 0.82 11.98 -3.06
C SER A 169 0.26 13.12 -3.93
N LEU A 170 1.09 13.81 -4.73
CA LEU A 170 0.65 15.00 -5.48
C LEU A 170 -0.51 14.70 -6.45
N TRP A 171 -0.49 13.54 -7.10
CA TRP A 171 -1.51 13.10 -8.06
C TRP A 171 -2.91 12.91 -7.46
N LYS A 172 -3.04 12.88 -6.12
CA LYS A 172 -4.35 12.80 -5.43
C LYS A 172 -5.11 14.13 -5.44
N PHE A 173 -4.43 15.23 -5.73
CA PHE A 173 -5.00 16.57 -5.66
C PHE A 173 -5.57 17.00 -7.02
N SER A 174 -6.56 17.90 -6.99
CA SER A 174 -7.14 18.41 -8.24
C SER A 174 -6.14 19.31 -8.97
N SER A 175 -6.26 19.45 -10.29
CA SER A 175 -5.39 20.34 -11.07
C SER A 175 -5.42 21.79 -10.55
N ASN A 176 -6.57 22.25 -10.05
CA ASN A 176 -6.69 23.58 -9.45
C ASN A 176 -5.87 23.70 -8.15
N ASP A 177 -5.85 22.65 -7.34
CA ASP A 177 -5.08 22.61 -6.08
C ASP A 177 -3.59 22.58 -6.38
N ILE A 178 -3.21 21.81 -7.40
CA ILE A 178 -1.84 21.70 -7.85
C ILE A 178 -1.37 23.04 -8.42
N GLN A 179 -2.22 23.82 -9.10
CA GLN A 179 -1.79 25.09 -9.67
C GLN A 179 -1.85 26.27 -8.69
N ALA A 180 -2.96 26.43 -7.96
CA ALA A 180 -3.23 27.58 -7.11
C ALA A 180 -2.83 27.36 -5.64
N GLY A 181 -2.64 26.11 -5.23
CA GLY A 181 -2.50 25.75 -3.82
C GLY A 181 -3.83 25.81 -3.08
N PHE A 182 -3.78 25.76 -1.74
CA PHE A 182 -4.96 25.90 -0.90
C PHE A 182 -4.62 26.38 0.51
N GLU A 183 -5.62 26.90 1.22
CA GLU A 183 -5.46 27.45 2.57
C GLU A 183 -5.55 26.38 3.67
N GLY A 184 -5.29 26.81 4.91
CA GLY A 184 -5.25 25.95 6.10
C GLY A 184 -6.54 25.16 6.35
N GLU A 185 -7.72 25.72 6.10
CA GLU A 185 -8.99 24.99 6.28
C GLU A 185 -9.06 23.75 5.37
N ARG A 186 -8.61 23.90 4.13
CA ARG A 186 -8.56 22.80 3.16
C ARG A 186 -7.53 21.75 3.56
N ARG A 187 -6.34 22.17 3.96
CA ARG A 187 -5.32 21.27 4.54
C ARG A 187 -5.92 20.46 5.68
N ASP A 188 -6.55 21.13 6.63
CA ASP A 188 -7.07 20.49 7.84
C ASP A 188 -8.15 19.46 7.50
N LYS A 189 -9.02 19.76 6.53
CA LYS A 189 -10.01 18.79 6.04
C LYS A 189 -9.34 17.55 5.43
N ILE A 190 -8.32 17.75 4.60
CA ILE A 190 -7.61 16.66 3.92
C ILE A 190 -6.88 15.77 4.93
N ILE A 191 -6.06 16.37 5.82
CA ILE A 191 -5.31 15.63 6.85
C ILE A 191 -6.27 14.93 7.81
N ARG A 192 -7.36 15.59 8.23
CA ARG A 192 -8.34 14.98 9.13
C ARG A 192 -9.07 13.80 8.48
N THR A 193 -9.37 13.87 7.18
CA THR A 193 -9.93 12.74 6.44
C THR A 193 -8.93 11.58 6.38
N TYR A 194 -7.66 11.85 6.10
CA TYR A 194 -6.62 10.82 6.13
C TYR A 194 -6.53 10.15 7.50
N VAL A 195 -6.41 10.95 8.58
CA VAL A 195 -6.26 10.43 9.94
C VAL A 195 -7.46 9.58 10.37
N ARG A 196 -8.69 9.99 10.03
CA ARG A 196 -9.91 9.23 10.35
C ARG A 196 -9.99 7.89 9.62
N ASN A 197 -9.45 7.82 8.41
CA ASN A 197 -9.53 6.61 7.60
C ASN A 197 -8.35 5.67 7.85
N ALA A 198 -7.19 6.18 8.27
CA ALA A 198 -5.98 5.40 8.49
C ALA A 198 -5.76 4.96 9.96
N TYR A 199 -6.46 5.57 10.92
CA TYR A 199 -6.28 5.29 12.35
C TYR A 199 -7.63 5.15 13.07
N THR A 200 -7.65 4.34 14.13
CA THR A 200 -8.85 4.12 14.96
C THR A 200 -8.83 4.97 16.24
N TYR A 201 -7.65 5.21 16.82
CA TYR A 201 -7.50 5.84 18.14
C TYR A 201 -6.67 7.13 18.06
N HIS A 202 -6.83 8.00 19.06
CA HIS A 202 -6.06 9.26 19.21
C HIS A 202 -6.09 10.21 18.00
N LEU A 203 -7.23 10.24 17.29
CA LEU A 203 -7.37 10.96 16.02
C LEU A 203 -7.06 12.45 16.14
N SER A 204 -7.41 13.06 17.27
CA SER A 204 -7.18 14.49 17.51
C SER A 204 -5.68 14.75 17.74
N GLU A 205 -5.03 13.95 18.57
CA GLU A 205 -3.61 14.07 18.89
C GLU A 205 -2.74 13.82 17.67
N ILE A 206 -3.05 12.77 16.88
CA ILE A 206 -2.35 12.47 15.63
C ILE A 206 -2.51 13.65 14.66
N PHE A 207 -3.73 14.15 14.47
CA PHE A 207 -3.99 15.29 13.60
C PHE A 207 -3.16 16.52 13.97
N PHE A 208 -3.17 16.92 15.25
CA PHE A 208 -2.41 18.09 15.70
C PHE A 208 -0.90 17.88 15.61
N THR A 209 -0.41 16.66 15.84
CA THR A 209 1.01 16.32 15.68
C THR A 209 1.45 16.45 14.23
N VAL A 210 0.68 15.90 13.28
CA VAL A 210 0.98 16.02 11.84
C VAL A 210 0.97 17.48 11.40
N VAL A 211 -0.05 18.26 11.80
CA VAL A 211 -0.10 19.68 11.46
C VAL A 211 1.08 20.44 12.05
N ASN A 212 1.48 20.14 13.29
CA ASN A 212 2.62 20.79 13.93
C ASN A 212 3.94 20.49 13.22
N GLU A 213 4.18 19.22 12.86
CA GLU A 213 5.41 18.78 12.20
C GLU A 213 5.57 19.39 10.80
N TYR A 214 4.50 19.40 9.99
CA TYR A 214 4.54 19.90 8.62
C TYR A 214 4.21 21.40 8.51
N THR A 215 4.21 22.14 9.61
CA THR A 215 4.13 23.60 9.57
C THR A 215 5.53 24.18 9.63
N ASP A 216 5.93 24.92 8.58
CA ASP A 216 7.17 25.68 8.59
C ASP A 216 7.01 26.93 9.48
N TRP A 217 7.46 26.81 10.73
CA TRP A 217 7.39 27.87 11.74
C TRP A 217 8.36 29.03 11.49
N GLU A 218 9.35 28.87 10.60
CA GLU A 218 10.29 29.94 10.24
C GLU A 218 9.64 30.96 9.30
N ARG A 219 8.57 30.58 8.59
CA ARG A 219 7.84 31.44 7.66
C ARG A 219 6.58 32.02 8.31
N THR A 220 6.51 33.34 8.41
CA THR A 220 5.35 34.05 8.96
C THR A 220 4.18 34.19 7.98
N VAL A 221 4.44 34.08 6.66
CA VAL A 221 3.42 34.18 5.62
C VAL A 221 3.13 32.79 5.04
N LEU A 222 1.90 32.32 5.26
CA LEU A 222 1.42 31.07 4.72
C LEU A 222 0.88 31.29 3.29
N HIS A 223 1.74 31.06 2.30
CA HIS A 223 1.31 31.05 0.90
C HIS A 223 0.56 29.74 0.58
N PRO A 224 -0.55 29.77 -0.18
CA PRO A 224 -1.34 28.57 -0.49
C PRO A 224 -0.53 27.42 -1.11
N ILE A 225 0.50 27.75 -1.89
CA ILE A 225 1.44 26.78 -2.48
C ILE A 225 2.30 26.09 -1.41
N ASN A 226 2.79 26.83 -0.41
CA ASN A 226 3.56 26.24 0.69
C ASN A 226 2.67 25.32 1.53
N THR A 227 1.42 25.72 1.78
CA THR A 227 0.44 24.89 2.47
C THR A 227 0.13 23.62 1.68
N ARG A 228 -0.03 23.71 0.36
CA ARG A 228 -0.16 22.56 -0.54
C ARG A 228 1.04 21.63 -0.41
N ASP A 229 2.26 22.15 -0.57
CA ASP A 229 3.49 21.35 -0.57
C ASP A 229 3.73 20.66 0.76
N ALA A 230 3.51 21.35 1.87
CA ALA A 230 3.54 20.76 3.21
C ALA A 230 2.51 19.63 3.38
N THR A 231 1.30 19.82 2.86
CA THR A 231 0.25 18.79 2.92
C THR A 231 0.60 17.57 2.06
N VAL A 232 1.14 17.80 0.86
CA VAL A 232 1.63 16.74 -0.03
C VAL A 232 2.79 16.00 0.61
N ALA A 233 3.72 16.69 1.27
CA ALA A 233 4.81 16.06 2.02
C ALA A 233 4.26 15.16 3.14
N ALA A 234 3.37 15.69 3.98
CA ALA A 234 2.73 14.94 5.06
C ALA A 234 2.04 13.66 4.59
N LEU A 235 1.26 13.75 3.50
CA LEU A 235 0.56 12.61 2.94
C LEU A 235 1.50 11.63 2.21
N SER A 236 2.55 12.14 1.54
CA SER A 236 3.55 11.30 0.87
C SER A 236 4.32 10.47 1.88
N ASP A 237 4.72 11.10 2.98
CA ASP A 237 5.46 10.43 4.04
C ASP A 237 4.59 9.37 4.72
N ALA A 238 3.35 9.72 5.06
CA ALA A 238 2.45 8.82 5.77
C ALA A 238 1.98 7.63 4.90
N GLN A 239 1.69 7.84 3.61
CA GLN A 239 1.15 6.78 2.74
C GLN A 239 2.21 5.95 2.02
N PHE A 240 3.43 6.46 1.88
CA PHE A 240 4.44 5.82 1.04
C PHE A 240 5.80 5.74 1.73
N VAL A 241 6.39 6.88 2.12
CA VAL A 241 7.80 6.90 2.58
C VAL A 241 7.99 6.14 3.88
N ALA A 242 7.24 6.46 4.93
CA ALA A 242 7.37 5.79 6.22
C ALA A 242 7.05 4.28 6.11
N PRO A 243 5.96 3.83 5.46
CA PRO A 243 5.71 2.41 5.18
C PRO A 243 6.84 1.70 4.43
N VAL A 244 7.38 2.30 3.37
CA VAL A 244 8.45 1.72 2.54
C VAL A 244 9.76 1.60 3.32
N VAL A 245 10.13 2.64 4.07
CA VAL A 245 11.32 2.63 4.93
C VAL A 245 11.17 1.59 6.05
N ALA A 246 10.02 1.54 6.72
CA ALA A 246 9.72 0.54 7.75
C ALA A 246 9.80 -0.90 7.19
N THR A 247 9.34 -1.11 5.97
CA THR A 247 9.47 -2.41 5.26
C THR A 247 10.93 -2.72 4.96
N GLY A 248 11.70 -1.74 4.48
CA GLY A 248 13.13 -1.88 4.25
C GLY A 248 13.89 -2.24 5.52
N ASP A 249 13.57 -1.61 6.65
CA ASP A 249 14.16 -1.90 7.95
C ASP A 249 13.79 -3.31 8.45
N LEU A 250 12.54 -3.73 8.26
CA LEU A 250 12.09 -5.08 8.61
C LEU A 250 12.83 -6.15 7.79
N LEU A 251 12.96 -5.93 6.49
CA LEU A 251 13.52 -6.90 5.56
C LEU A 251 15.06 -6.88 5.50
N SER A 252 15.72 -5.83 6.01
CA SER A 252 17.19 -5.69 6.01
C SER A 252 17.87 -6.16 7.30
N LYS A 253 17.11 -6.40 8.38
CA LYS A 253 17.65 -6.85 9.67
C LYS A 253 18.08 -8.32 9.62
N PRO A 254 19.32 -8.67 10.03
CA PRO A 254 19.76 -10.07 10.09
C PRO A 254 19.08 -10.83 11.23
N LEU A 255 18.73 -12.10 10.97
CA LEU A 255 18.03 -12.99 11.91
C LEU A 255 18.79 -13.21 13.25
N HIS A 256 20.12 -13.15 13.22
CA HIS A 256 20.99 -13.30 14.38
C HIS A 256 22.16 -12.32 14.30
N SER A 257 22.58 -11.72 15.43
CA SER A 257 23.75 -10.82 15.47
C SER A 257 25.06 -11.49 15.04
N SER A 258 25.08 -12.83 15.02
CA SER A 258 26.20 -13.69 14.65
C SER A 258 26.12 -14.30 13.25
N SER A 259 25.00 -14.14 12.52
CA SER A 259 24.91 -14.64 11.15
C SER A 259 25.44 -13.59 10.16
N PRO A 260 26.28 -13.98 9.17
CA PRO A 260 26.71 -13.05 8.14
C PRO A 260 25.48 -12.52 7.38
N LYS A 261 25.42 -11.20 7.14
CA LYS A 261 24.42 -10.59 6.26
C LYS A 261 24.57 -11.23 4.88
N THR A 262 23.67 -12.15 4.55
CA THR A 262 23.69 -12.87 3.27
C THR A 262 22.97 -12.10 2.17
N HIS A 263 22.17 -11.09 2.53
CA HIS A 263 21.33 -10.31 1.62
C HIS A 263 21.69 -8.83 1.68
N ARG A 264 21.56 -8.17 0.53
CA ARG A 264 21.88 -6.76 0.34
C ARG A 264 20.60 -5.96 0.18
N SER A 265 20.51 -4.85 0.90
CA SER A 265 19.41 -3.90 0.80
C SER A 265 19.93 -2.56 0.31
N PHE A 266 19.30 -2.00 -0.72
CA PHE A 266 19.64 -0.71 -1.30
C PHE A 266 18.41 0.19 -1.27
N PHE A 267 18.60 1.42 -0.78
CA PHE A 267 17.55 2.45 -0.76
C PHE A 267 17.87 3.52 -1.81
N TYR A 268 16.85 3.97 -2.56
CA TYR A 268 16.98 5.09 -3.48
C TYR A 268 15.86 6.12 -3.27
N VAL A 269 16.16 7.37 -3.60
CA VAL A 269 15.19 8.46 -3.74
C VAL A 269 15.28 8.98 -5.16
N PHE A 270 14.17 8.96 -5.87
CA PHE A 270 14.09 9.46 -7.24
C PHE A 270 13.51 10.87 -7.25
N ASP A 271 14.34 11.86 -7.59
CA ASP A 271 14.00 13.29 -7.56
C ASP A 271 14.06 13.96 -8.94
N TYR A 272 14.14 13.16 -10.01
CA TYR A 272 14.17 13.73 -11.35
C TYR A 272 12.76 14.03 -11.85
N GLN A 273 12.48 15.30 -12.15
CA GLN A 273 11.24 15.72 -12.79
C GLN A 273 11.42 15.77 -14.31
N THR A 274 10.54 15.10 -15.05
CA THR A 274 10.51 15.18 -16.51
C THR A 274 10.00 16.55 -16.97
N LYS A 275 10.57 17.09 -18.05
CA LYS A 275 10.18 18.39 -18.60
C LYS A 275 8.70 18.49 -18.95
N ASP A 276 8.14 17.41 -19.48
CA ASP A 276 6.72 17.28 -19.83
C ASP A 276 5.94 16.51 -18.75
N GLY A 277 6.40 16.57 -17.48
CA GLY A 277 5.76 15.89 -16.36
C GLY A 277 4.60 16.68 -15.75
N ASP A 278 3.72 15.97 -15.06
CA ASP A 278 2.56 16.55 -14.35
C ASP A 278 2.94 17.33 -13.08
N TYR A 279 4.21 17.31 -12.71
CA TYR A 279 4.75 17.98 -11.53
C TYR A 279 5.11 19.43 -11.86
N PRO A 280 4.70 20.42 -11.02
CA PRO A 280 5.09 21.80 -11.21
C PRO A 280 6.61 21.91 -11.13
N GLN A 281 7.22 22.41 -12.20
CA GLN A 281 8.65 22.63 -12.27
C GLN A 281 9.01 23.76 -11.30
N VAL A 282 10.03 23.53 -10.47
CA VAL A 282 10.57 24.51 -9.51
C VAL A 282 11.44 25.54 -10.22
#